data_AF-A0A382UKR2-F1
#
_entry.id   AF-A0A382UKR2-F1
#
_cell.length_a   1.000
_cell.length_b   1.000
_cell.length_c   1.000
_cell.angle_alpha   90.00
_cell.angle_beta   90.00
_cell.angle_gamma   90.00
#
_symmetry.space_group_name_H-M   'P 1'
#
loop_
_entity.id
_entity.type
_entity.pdbx_description
1 polymer ?
#
loop_
_entity_poly.entity_id
_entity_poly.type
_entity_poly.pdbx_seq_one_letter_code
_entity_poly.pdbx_strand_id
1 'polypeptide(L)'
;MRTEYSKSLIAIGEQDSNVVVLGADTTDSLKTAGFGKKFPERFFNVGIAEANLVSVAAGLAYSGKIAFASTYAIFLPGRCVDQIRNAIAYPSPGDRKGLNVKLVVSHGGLTVGADGGSHQQIEDIAIMRAIPNMRVLVPSDSVTVSKLTWIISQQYG
;
A
#
# COMPACT_ATOMS: atom_id res chain seq x y z
N MET A 1 11.32 -2.14 10.46
CA MET A 1 9.91 -2.25 9.99
C MET A 1 9.81 -2.53 8.50
N ARG A 2 10.28 -1.67 7.59
CA ARG A 2 10.20 -1.89 6.12
C ARG A 2 10.76 -3.23 5.63
N THR A 3 11.90 -3.66 6.16
CA THR A 3 12.48 -4.98 5.85
C THR A 3 11.55 -6.14 6.22
N GLU A 4 10.83 -6.02 7.35
CA GLU A 4 9.91 -7.06 7.81
C GLU A 4 8.64 -7.12 6.98
N TYR A 5 8.16 -5.96 6.53
CA TYR A 5 7.06 -5.87 5.56
C TYR A 5 7.41 -6.63 4.27
N SER A 6 8.62 -6.41 3.71
CA SER A 6 9.11 -7.12 2.52
C SER A 6 9.18 -8.64 2.72
N LYS A 7 9.76 -9.10 3.84
CA LYS A 7 9.81 -10.54 4.17
C LYS A 7 8.41 -11.16 4.27
N SER A 8 7.49 -10.45 4.92
CA SER A 8 6.11 -10.90 5.10
C SER A 8 5.37 -10.98 3.75
N LEU A 9 5.51 -9.95 2.89
CA LEU A 9 4.97 -9.98 1.53
C LEU A 9 5.49 -11.16 0.71
N ILE A 10 6.79 -11.44 0.79
CA ILE A 10 7.39 -12.56 0.07
C ILE A 10 6.77 -13.89 0.55
N ALA A 11 6.66 -14.10 1.87
CA ALA A 11 6.10 -15.31 2.43
C ALA A 11 4.60 -15.48 2.10
N ILE A 12 3.84 -14.38 2.10
CA ILE A 12 2.43 -14.37 1.66
C ILE A 12 2.35 -14.71 0.17
N GLY A 13 3.22 -14.11 -0.65
CA GLY A 13 3.26 -14.37 -2.09
C GLY A 13 3.59 -15.81 -2.45
N GLU A 14 4.33 -16.54 -1.60
CA GLU A 14 4.55 -17.99 -1.78
C GLU A 14 3.27 -18.80 -1.59
N GLN A 15 2.36 -18.35 -0.73
CA GLN A 15 1.14 -19.08 -0.37
C GLN A 15 -0.06 -18.67 -1.22
N ASP A 16 -0.09 -17.44 -1.73
CA ASP A 16 -1.20 -16.92 -2.50
C ASP A 16 -0.73 -16.23 -3.79
N SER A 17 -1.10 -16.84 -4.93
CA SER A 17 -0.81 -16.36 -6.28
C SER A 17 -1.65 -15.16 -6.70
N ASN A 18 -2.69 -14.80 -5.93
CA ASN A 18 -3.51 -13.61 -6.16
C ASN A 18 -2.91 -12.35 -5.54
N VAL A 19 -1.92 -12.46 -4.66
CA VAL A 19 -1.19 -11.30 -4.15
C VAL A 19 -0.30 -10.73 -5.26
N VAL A 20 -0.49 -9.44 -5.51
CA VAL A 20 0.34 -8.63 -6.40
C VAL A 20 0.86 -7.41 -5.65
N VAL A 21 2.08 -6.99 -5.96
CA VAL A 21 2.73 -5.85 -5.32
C VAL A 21 2.98 -4.78 -6.36
N LEU A 22 2.64 -3.55 -6.01
CA LEU A 22 2.87 -2.39 -6.84
C LEU A 22 3.76 -1.40 -6.09
N GLY A 23 4.70 -0.80 -6.80
CA GLY A 23 5.62 0.20 -6.28
C GLY A 23 5.70 1.41 -7.19
N ALA A 24 6.17 2.51 -6.62
CA ALA A 24 6.67 3.66 -7.36
C ALA A 24 8.21 3.61 -7.42
N ASP A 25 8.84 4.71 -7.83
CA ASP A 25 10.31 4.88 -7.81
C ASP A 25 10.94 4.71 -6.40
N THR A 26 10.12 4.65 -5.35
CA THR A 26 10.52 4.41 -3.96
C THR A 26 10.63 2.93 -3.58
N THR A 27 10.50 2.01 -4.53
CA THR A 27 10.47 0.54 -4.33
C THR A 27 11.64 0.03 -3.46
N ASP A 28 12.86 0.46 -3.74
CA ASP A 28 14.05 0.03 -2.98
C ASP A 28 14.08 0.59 -1.55
N SER A 29 13.48 1.76 -1.35
CA SER A 29 13.33 2.37 -0.03
C SER A 29 12.30 1.62 0.81
N LEU A 30 11.17 1.19 0.22
CA LEU A 30 10.19 0.34 0.90
C LEU A 30 10.60 -1.13 0.99
N LYS A 31 11.71 -1.51 0.35
CA LYS A 31 12.25 -2.87 0.29
C LYS A 31 11.35 -3.85 -0.47
N THR A 32 10.40 -3.39 -1.27
CA THR A 32 9.48 -4.24 -2.04
C THR A 32 10.13 -4.84 -3.30
N ALA A 33 11.32 -4.35 -3.71
CA ALA A 33 12.10 -4.95 -4.81
C ALA A 33 12.38 -6.45 -4.61
N GLY A 34 12.52 -6.91 -3.35
CA GLY A 34 12.70 -8.33 -3.04
C GLY A 34 11.55 -9.20 -3.53
N PHE A 35 10.31 -8.69 -3.45
CA PHE A 35 9.14 -9.39 -4.00
C PHE A 35 9.23 -9.49 -5.52
N GLY A 36 9.58 -8.40 -6.21
CA GLY A 36 9.73 -8.40 -7.67
C GLY A 36 10.86 -9.30 -8.19
N LYS A 37 11.95 -9.45 -7.44
CA LYS A 37 13.01 -10.42 -7.77
C LYS A 37 12.51 -11.87 -7.74
N LYS A 38 11.60 -12.19 -6.81
CA LYS A 38 11.08 -13.55 -6.62
C LYS A 38 9.86 -13.85 -7.49
N PHE A 39 9.01 -12.85 -7.71
CA PHE A 39 7.74 -12.94 -8.43
C PHE A 39 7.63 -11.81 -9.47
N PRO A 40 8.47 -11.82 -10.53
CA PRO A 40 8.54 -10.71 -11.49
C PRO A 40 7.19 -10.44 -12.16
N GLU A 41 6.43 -11.49 -12.50
CA GLU A 41 5.11 -11.39 -13.13
C GLU A 41 4.00 -10.84 -12.21
N ARG A 42 4.29 -10.62 -10.92
CA ARG A 42 3.34 -10.12 -9.91
C ARG A 42 3.81 -8.84 -9.24
N PHE A 43 4.85 -8.21 -9.79
CA PHE A 43 5.38 -6.96 -9.30
C PHE A 43 5.31 -5.88 -10.38
N PHE A 44 4.67 -4.75 -10.06
CA PHE A 44 4.46 -3.65 -11.00
C PHE A 44 5.08 -2.36 -10.45
N ASN A 45 6.19 -1.92 -11.04
CA ASN A 45 6.73 -0.59 -10.77
C ASN A 45 6.20 0.39 -11.81
N VAL A 46 5.49 1.41 -11.35
CA VAL A 46 4.89 2.44 -12.24
C VAL A 46 5.76 3.70 -12.38
N GLY A 47 6.97 3.72 -11.81
CA GLY A 47 7.84 4.90 -11.77
C GLY A 47 7.27 5.99 -10.86
N ILE A 48 7.53 7.26 -11.20
CA ILE A 48 7.08 8.45 -10.45
C ILE A 48 5.65 8.82 -10.88
N ALA A 49 4.70 7.92 -10.66
CA ALA A 49 3.31 8.05 -11.11
C ALA A 49 2.32 7.51 -10.07
N GLU A 50 2.25 8.10 -8.88
CA GLU A 50 1.47 7.54 -7.76
C GLU A 50 -0.05 7.55 -8.00
N ALA A 51 -0.56 8.49 -8.79
CA ALA A 51 -1.96 8.44 -9.22
C ALA A 51 -2.22 7.19 -10.09
N ASN A 52 -1.27 6.81 -10.95
CA ASN A 52 -1.35 5.58 -11.73
C ASN A 52 -1.17 4.35 -10.83
N LEU A 53 -0.28 4.41 -9.83
CA LEU A 53 -0.10 3.35 -8.83
C LEU A 53 -1.46 2.98 -8.19
N VAL A 54 -2.22 4.00 -7.78
CA VAL A 54 -3.56 3.84 -7.20
C VAL A 54 -4.55 3.24 -8.20
N SER A 55 -4.63 3.80 -9.41
CA SER A 55 -5.58 3.34 -10.43
C SER A 55 -5.29 1.91 -10.92
N VAL A 56 -4.02 1.55 -11.10
CA VAL A 56 -3.62 0.19 -11.48
C VAL A 56 -3.92 -0.78 -10.34
N ALA A 57 -3.63 -0.42 -9.08
CA ALA A 57 -3.98 -1.25 -7.93
C ALA A 57 -5.50 -1.49 -7.84
N ALA A 58 -6.31 -0.44 -8.08
CA ALA A 58 -7.76 -0.55 -8.14
C ALA A 58 -8.22 -1.52 -9.24
N GLY A 59 -7.70 -1.40 -10.47
CA GLY A 59 -8.04 -2.29 -11.58
C GLY A 59 -7.68 -3.75 -11.31
N LEU A 60 -6.49 -4.00 -10.74
CA LEU A 60 -6.07 -5.35 -10.34
C LEU A 60 -6.98 -5.93 -9.26
N ALA A 61 -7.35 -5.13 -8.25
CA ALA A 61 -8.29 -5.54 -7.21
C ALA A 61 -9.70 -5.84 -7.76
N TYR A 62 -10.16 -5.03 -8.73
CA TYR A 62 -11.41 -5.28 -9.45
C TYR A 62 -11.37 -6.60 -10.24
N SER A 63 -10.18 -6.99 -10.71
CA SER A 63 -9.92 -8.23 -11.43
C SER A 63 -9.66 -9.43 -10.50
N GLY A 64 -9.96 -9.29 -9.19
CA GLY A 64 -9.87 -10.35 -8.19
C GLY A 64 -8.50 -10.53 -7.55
N LYS A 65 -7.53 -9.63 -7.79
CA LYS A 65 -6.23 -9.66 -7.10
C LYS A 65 -6.28 -9.02 -5.72
N ILE A 66 -5.29 -9.32 -4.91
CA ILE A 66 -5.03 -8.65 -3.63
C ILE A 66 -3.85 -7.72 -3.86
N ALA A 67 -4.13 -6.44 -4.05
CA ALA A 67 -3.14 -5.47 -4.51
C ALA A 67 -2.49 -4.76 -3.31
N PHE A 68 -1.18 -4.93 -3.13
CA PHE A 68 -0.39 -4.16 -2.17
C PHE A 68 0.33 -3.03 -2.90
N ALA A 69 -0.15 -1.79 -2.76
CA ALA A 69 0.45 -0.61 -3.40
C ALA A 69 1.28 0.16 -2.38
N SER A 70 2.56 0.39 -2.69
CA SER A 70 3.56 0.83 -1.71
C SER A 70 4.39 2.03 -2.20
N THR A 71 4.38 3.13 -1.44
CA THR A 71 5.29 4.28 -1.61
C THR A 71 5.35 5.12 -0.32
N TYR A 72 5.72 6.39 -0.36
CA TYR A 72 5.78 7.26 0.83
C TYR A 72 4.41 7.86 1.17
N ALA A 73 4.24 8.21 2.44
CA ALA A 73 3.01 8.82 2.95
C ALA A 73 2.67 10.15 2.26
N ILE A 74 3.67 10.97 1.95
CA ILE A 74 3.49 12.21 1.20
C ILE A 74 2.95 11.96 -0.23
N PHE A 75 3.24 10.81 -0.84
CA PHE A 75 2.85 10.54 -2.22
C PHE A 75 1.51 9.83 -2.36
N LEU A 76 1.10 8.99 -1.40
CA LEU A 76 -0.25 8.40 -1.42
C LEU A 76 -1.26 9.31 -0.68
N PRO A 77 -1.32 9.33 0.67
CA PRO A 77 -2.16 10.28 1.39
C PRO A 77 -1.92 11.76 1.08
N GLY A 78 -0.70 12.19 0.75
CA GLY A 78 -0.44 13.61 0.48
C GLY A 78 -0.80 14.08 -0.93
N ARG A 79 -0.69 13.21 -1.95
CA ARG A 79 -0.90 13.58 -3.37
C ARG A 79 -2.10 12.92 -4.03
N CYS A 80 -2.45 11.69 -3.66
CA CYS A 80 -3.41 10.84 -4.39
C CYS A 80 -4.77 10.69 -3.69
N VAL A 81 -5.16 11.63 -2.82
CA VAL A 81 -6.39 11.55 -2.03
C VAL A 81 -7.63 11.34 -2.89
N ASP A 82 -7.76 12.10 -3.97
CA ASP A 82 -8.90 11.98 -4.88
C ASP A 82 -8.95 10.60 -5.56
N GLN A 83 -7.81 10.14 -6.09
CA GLN A 83 -7.71 8.82 -6.70
C GLN A 83 -8.00 7.70 -5.70
N ILE A 84 -7.48 7.78 -4.47
CA ILE A 84 -7.75 6.78 -3.44
C ILE A 84 -9.25 6.76 -3.11
N ARG A 85 -9.86 7.93 -2.92
CA ARG A 85 -11.28 8.05 -2.60
C ARG A 85 -12.15 7.45 -3.71
N ASN A 86 -11.94 7.90 -4.95
CA ASN A 86 -12.84 7.61 -6.05
C ASN A 86 -12.57 6.26 -6.72
N ALA A 87 -11.31 5.80 -6.75
CA ALA A 87 -10.93 4.56 -7.42
C ALA A 87 -10.87 3.34 -6.48
N ILE A 88 -10.61 3.53 -5.18
CA ILE A 88 -10.47 2.41 -4.22
C ILE A 88 -11.60 2.40 -3.21
N ALA A 89 -11.82 3.51 -2.51
CA ALA A 89 -12.63 3.50 -1.29
C ALA A 89 -14.14 3.54 -1.57
N TYR A 90 -14.55 4.34 -2.56
CA TYR A 90 -15.96 4.49 -2.93
C TYR A 90 -16.51 3.30 -3.73
N PRO A 91 -15.80 2.75 -4.74
CA PRO A 91 -16.31 1.62 -5.52
C PRO A 91 -16.60 0.42 -4.61
N SER A 92 -17.84 -0.05 -4.65
CA SER A 92 -18.39 -1.07 -3.75
C SER A 92 -19.08 -2.15 -4.59
N PRO A 93 -18.31 -3.05 -5.25
CA PRO A 93 -18.88 -4.06 -6.13
C PRO A 93 -19.65 -5.11 -5.32
N GLY A 94 -20.95 -5.26 -5.62
CA GLY A 94 -21.84 -6.16 -4.89
C GLY A 94 -22.12 -5.67 -3.47
N ASP A 95 -21.90 -6.55 -2.50
CA ASP A 95 -22.08 -6.37 -1.07
C ASP A 95 -20.78 -5.95 -0.34
N ARG A 96 -19.70 -5.70 -1.10
CA ARG A 96 -18.38 -5.31 -0.57
C ARG A 96 -18.28 -3.80 -0.37
N LYS A 97 -17.43 -3.37 0.57
CA LYS A 97 -17.17 -1.96 0.89
C LYS A 97 -15.75 -1.58 0.48
N GLY A 98 -15.61 -0.81 -0.61
CA GLY A 98 -14.31 -0.50 -1.22
C GLY A 98 -13.77 -1.65 -2.08
N LEU A 99 -12.57 -1.46 -2.63
CA LEU A 99 -11.81 -2.49 -3.35
C LEU A 99 -10.73 -3.12 -2.47
N ASN A 100 -10.27 -4.32 -2.83
CA ASN A 100 -9.26 -5.09 -2.10
C ASN A 100 -7.83 -4.57 -2.32
N VAL A 101 -7.56 -3.34 -1.88
CA VAL A 101 -6.27 -2.66 -2.07
C VAL A 101 -5.67 -2.30 -0.73
N LYS A 102 -4.44 -2.76 -0.49
CA LYS A 102 -3.64 -2.45 0.69
C LYS A 102 -2.68 -1.34 0.33
N LEU A 103 -3.00 -0.12 0.77
CA LEU A 103 -2.10 1.02 0.65
C LEU A 103 -1.11 0.98 1.82
N VAL A 104 0.15 0.66 1.54
CA VAL A 104 1.19 0.56 2.56
C VAL A 104 2.20 1.68 2.36
N VAL A 105 2.21 2.63 3.30
CA VAL A 105 3.10 3.79 3.23
C VAL A 105 4.25 3.68 4.22
N SER A 106 5.36 4.33 3.88
CA SER A 106 6.47 4.61 4.80
C SER A 106 6.72 6.10 4.89
N HIS A 107 7.64 6.52 5.77
CA HIS A 107 8.00 7.93 5.97
C HIS A 107 6.79 8.82 6.35
N GLY A 108 5.83 8.25 7.09
CA GLY A 108 4.85 9.05 7.82
C GLY A 108 5.49 9.72 9.04
N GLY A 109 4.92 10.85 9.46
CA GLY A 109 5.40 11.62 10.60
C GLY A 109 6.76 12.28 10.37
N LEU A 110 7.47 12.53 11.48
CA LEU A 110 8.69 13.34 11.49
C LEU A 110 9.98 12.54 11.24
N THR A 111 9.93 11.21 11.38
CA THR A 111 11.13 10.36 11.43
C THR A 111 11.87 10.21 10.10
N VAL A 112 11.35 10.77 9.00
CA VAL A 112 12.12 10.92 7.76
C VAL A 112 13.32 11.86 7.96
N GLY A 113 13.24 12.80 8.91
CA GLY A 113 14.38 13.62 9.32
C GLY A 113 14.81 14.62 8.25
N ALA A 114 15.98 14.40 7.66
CA ALA A 114 16.69 15.37 6.83
C ALA A 114 15.98 15.74 5.52
N ASP A 115 15.08 14.89 5.02
CA ASP A 115 14.29 15.19 3.81
C ASP A 115 13.31 16.36 4.05
N GLY A 116 13.08 16.73 5.31
CA GLY A 116 12.40 17.96 5.72
C GLY A 116 10.89 17.96 5.51
N GLY A 117 10.29 19.15 5.68
CA GLY A 117 8.84 19.32 5.68
C GLY A 117 8.13 18.88 4.40
N SER A 118 8.85 18.81 3.27
CA SER A 118 8.29 18.29 2.02
C SER A 118 8.04 16.78 2.01
N HIS A 119 8.65 16.04 2.93
CA HIS A 119 8.50 14.58 3.05
C HIS A 119 7.89 14.13 4.38
N GLN A 120 7.71 15.06 5.33
CA GLN A 120 7.10 14.80 6.63
C GLN A 120 5.57 14.87 6.53
N GLN A 121 4.94 13.75 6.20
CA GLN A 121 3.48 13.67 6.16
C GLN A 121 2.92 13.47 7.57
N ILE A 122 2.34 14.53 8.16
CA ILE A 122 1.82 14.52 9.54
C ILE A 122 0.29 14.43 9.61
N GLU A 123 -0.36 14.53 8.46
CA GLU A 123 -1.81 14.57 8.29
C GLU A 123 -2.38 13.31 7.62
N ASP A 124 -1.55 12.31 7.30
CA ASP A 124 -1.95 11.06 6.64
C ASP A 124 -3.06 10.32 7.38
N ILE A 125 -2.95 10.16 8.70
CA ILE A 125 -3.98 9.51 9.52
C ILE A 125 -5.29 10.30 9.44
N ALA A 126 -5.24 11.63 9.52
CA ALA A 126 -6.43 12.47 9.47
C ALA A 126 -7.13 12.39 8.11
N ILE A 127 -6.36 12.51 7.02
CA ILE A 127 -6.86 12.40 5.64
C ILE A 127 -7.51 11.04 5.41
N MET A 128 -6.77 9.95 5.67
CA MET A 128 -7.23 8.61 5.32
C MET A 128 -8.42 8.17 6.16
N ARG A 129 -8.49 8.58 7.43
CA ARG A 129 -9.59 8.24 8.35
C ARG A 129 -10.89 9.00 8.04
N ALA A 130 -10.83 10.08 7.27
CA ALA A 130 -12.01 10.79 6.78
C ALA A 130 -12.65 10.14 5.54
N ILE A 131 -11.96 9.20 4.88
CA ILE A 131 -12.45 8.52 3.67
C ILE A 131 -13.33 7.33 4.08
N PRO A 132 -14.58 7.21 3.57
CA PRO A 132 -15.44 6.05 3.84
C PRO A 132 -14.79 4.72 3.43
N ASN A 133 -15.14 3.63 4.10
CA ASN A 133 -14.63 2.27 3.84
C ASN A 133 -13.11 2.09 4.05
N MET A 134 -12.38 3.14 4.44
CA MET A 134 -10.95 3.06 4.72
C MET A 134 -10.69 2.54 6.13
N ARG A 135 -9.73 1.62 6.28
CA ARG A 135 -9.20 1.19 7.58
C ARG A 135 -7.77 1.69 7.71
N VAL A 136 -7.49 2.44 8.76
CA VAL A 136 -6.16 2.99 9.04
C VAL A 136 -5.51 2.18 10.15
N LEU A 137 -4.37 1.55 9.85
CA LEU A 137 -3.62 0.69 10.77
C LEU A 137 -2.19 1.23 10.89
N VAL A 138 -1.71 1.39 12.13
CA VAL A 138 -0.37 1.92 12.43
C VAL A 138 0.38 0.89 13.28
N PRO A 139 1.24 0.04 12.69
CA PRO A 139 2.01 -0.92 13.47
C PRO A 139 3.03 -0.21 14.38
N SER A 140 3.24 -0.73 15.59
CA SER A 140 4.20 -0.17 16.55
C SER A 140 5.63 -0.71 16.36
N ASP A 141 5.80 -1.93 15.85
CA ASP A 141 7.08 -2.61 15.72
C ASP A 141 7.11 -3.61 14.54
N SER A 142 8.24 -4.30 14.36
CA SER A 142 8.38 -5.31 13.30
C SER A 142 7.46 -6.53 13.50
N VAL A 143 7.20 -6.94 14.74
CA VAL A 143 6.32 -8.08 15.04
C VAL A 143 4.89 -7.77 14.58
N THR A 144 4.43 -6.56 14.87
CA THR A 144 3.11 -6.05 14.49
C THR A 144 3.03 -5.82 12.98
N VAL A 145 4.10 -5.32 12.34
CA VAL A 145 4.17 -5.25 10.86
C VAL A 145 3.94 -6.63 10.24
N SER A 146 4.66 -7.66 10.70
CA SER A 146 4.53 -9.00 10.15
C SER A 146 3.10 -9.51 10.30
N LYS A 147 2.58 -9.51 11.54
CA LYS A 147 1.22 -9.99 11.83
C LYS A 147 0.14 -9.23 11.07
N LEU A 148 0.21 -7.90 11.04
CA LEU A 148 -0.77 -7.09 10.31
C LEU A 148 -0.72 -7.35 8.81
N THR A 149 0.47 -7.50 8.21
CA THR A 149 0.61 -7.80 6.77
C THR A 149 -0.11 -9.11 6.41
N TRP A 150 0.04 -10.14 7.25
CA TRP A 150 -0.68 -11.41 7.10
C TRP A 150 -2.19 -11.27 7.29
N ILE A 151 -2.63 -10.53 8.31
CA ILE A 151 -4.06 -10.33 8.56
C ILE A 151 -4.72 -9.59 7.39
N ILE A 152 -4.12 -8.50 6.92
CA ILE A 152 -4.70 -7.70 5.85
C ILE A 152 -4.62 -8.39 4.48
N SER A 153 -3.72 -9.34 4.26
CA SER A 153 -3.71 -10.13 3.03
C SER A 153 -4.89 -11.10 2.94
N GLN A 154 -5.46 -11.50 4.09
CA GLN A 154 -6.58 -12.44 4.17
C GLN A 154 -7.94 -11.76 4.27
N GLN A 155 -7.96 -10.44 4.51
CA GLN A 155 -9.19 -9.66 4.63
C GLN A 155 -9.46 -8.86 3.36
N TYR A 156 -10.71 -8.88 2.91
CA TYR A 156 -11.15 -7.97 1.85
C TYR A 156 -11.17 -6.51 2.36
N GLY A 157 -10.83 -5.56 1.48
CA GLY A 157 -10.74 -4.13 1.79
C GLY A 157 -9.33 -3.75 2.16
#